data_AF-A0AAX4KQT2-F1
#
_entry.id   AF-A0AAX4KQT2-F1
#
_cell.length_a   1.000
_cell.length_b   1.000
_cell.length_c   1.000
_cell.angle_alpha   90.00
_cell.angle_beta   90.00
_cell.angle_gamma   90.00
#
_symmetry.space_group_name_H-M   'P 1'
#
loop_
_entity.id
_entity.type
_entity.pdbx_description
1 polymer ?
#
loop_
_entity_poly.entity_id
_entity_poly.type
_entity_poly.pdbx_seq_one_letter_code
_entity_poly.pdbx_strand_id
1 'polypeptide(L)'
;MSRRRASSPDLIYPSRRVMRFCVLSIFIIAGVWLFTLKADLSPESLGDSQLLKRAVLSNEGDVKEHPIDEYVKSFPKVRSWKETGVPTSTGREGENGLVIEDDDIMEIEMGMGDTKEKVPFDWPRVRKLFVFGDSFSTRDKDYRKDGVDWGHFQELHGKATDMKWPDYLYAVFHDFHILQYWNLAKVGATIHHSVLPPGLESYGTFETQINDFEDLFTPLPGPRQVDWHSNDTLFIVVFGINDNGRLNRDDLHEGGGLDVPATTKALVDSLINQSRRLHSLGARNFLFMTLPPLHLSPKYKLPSQVGYDIHERVELSVTHFNDNLRSSVKQFEDDVGDSNVMLFDLNKFWKILLDYPELFGITDVSRFRMTIDGRLPNFGRMGLAYHDNQHVSWSSAELIARSVNGLLMRNSASIQFSNASQTEYTA
;
A
#
# COMPACT_ATOMS: atom_id res chain seq x y z
N MET A 1 49.41 76.55 -35.08
CA MET A 1 49.00 75.13 -35.20
C MET A 1 48.01 74.81 -34.11
N SER A 2 46.77 74.52 -34.49
CA SER A 2 45.56 74.48 -33.62
C SER A 2 45.23 73.06 -33.18
N ARG A 3 44.93 72.86 -31.88
CA ARG A 3 44.43 71.60 -31.29
C ARG A 3 42.94 71.44 -31.61
N ARG A 4 42.56 70.38 -32.34
CA ARG A 4 41.16 69.95 -32.50
C ARG A 4 40.75 69.01 -31.35
N ARG A 5 39.68 69.36 -30.63
CA ARG A 5 38.88 68.44 -29.79
C ARG A 5 37.95 67.64 -30.69
N ALA A 6 37.86 66.33 -30.48
CA ALA A 6 36.85 65.46 -31.06
C ALA A 6 35.58 65.49 -30.19
N SER A 7 34.42 65.67 -30.83
CA SER A 7 33.08 65.61 -30.24
C SER A 7 32.51 64.19 -30.33
N SER A 8 31.90 63.69 -29.26
CA SER A 8 31.11 62.44 -29.24
C SER A 8 29.79 62.58 -30.01
N PRO A 9 29.22 61.49 -30.56
CA PRO A 9 27.94 61.55 -31.27
C PRO A 9 26.75 61.59 -30.28
N ASP A 10 25.80 62.48 -30.53
CA ASP A 10 24.54 62.59 -29.77
C ASP A 10 23.64 61.36 -30.03
N LEU A 11 23.31 60.62 -28.97
CA LEU A 11 22.25 59.61 -29.00
C LEU A 11 20.88 60.31 -28.97
N ILE A 12 20.15 60.24 -30.09
CA ILE A 12 18.76 60.71 -30.17
C ILE A 12 17.86 59.65 -29.54
N TYR A 13 17.29 59.95 -28.36
CA TYR A 13 16.27 59.10 -27.74
C TYR A 13 14.88 59.40 -28.35
N PRO A 14 14.07 58.37 -28.66
CA PRO A 14 12.72 58.58 -29.17
C PRO A 14 11.85 59.26 -28.11
N SER A 15 10.97 60.17 -28.57
CA SER A 15 10.09 60.93 -27.67
C SER A 15 9.16 59.99 -26.87
N ARG A 16 8.73 60.44 -25.68
CA ARG A 16 7.80 59.67 -24.82
C ARG A 16 6.50 59.26 -25.54
N ARG A 17 6.08 60.00 -26.58
CA ARG A 17 4.91 59.63 -27.40
C ARG A 17 5.20 58.45 -28.32
N VAL A 18 6.39 58.38 -28.91
CA VAL A 18 6.83 57.26 -29.76
C VAL A 18 7.00 55.99 -28.93
N MET A 19 7.62 56.08 -27.74
CA MET A 19 7.73 54.91 -26.85
C MET A 19 6.36 54.38 -26.39
N ARG A 20 5.40 55.26 -26.07
CA ARG A 20 4.04 54.81 -25.70
C ARG A 20 3.32 54.14 -26.87
N PHE A 21 3.50 54.62 -28.09
CA PHE A 21 2.93 53.99 -29.28
C PHE A 21 3.55 52.60 -29.52
N CYS A 22 4.88 52.46 -29.44
CA CYS A 22 5.54 51.17 -29.59
C CYS A 22 5.10 50.15 -28.53
N VAL A 23 4.96 50.57 -27.27
CA VAL A 23 4.50 49.68 -26.19
C VAL A 23 3.05 49.24 -26.41
N LEU A 24 2.16 50.15 -26.80
CA LEU A 24 0.76 49.81 -27.13
C LEU A 24 0.66 48.89 -28.35
N SER A 25 1.48 49.10 -29.38
CA SER A 25 1.53 48.21 -30.54
C SER A 25 2.01 46.79 -30.18
N ILE A 26 2.97 46.66 -29.27
CA ILE A 26 3.43 45.35 -28.78
C ILE A 26 2.31 44.62 -28.02
N PHE A 27 1.54 45.31 -27.17
CA PHE A 27 0.42 44.69 -26.47
C PHE A 27 -0.73 44.31 -27.39
N ILE A 28 -1.01 45.10 -28.44
CA ILE A 28 -2.02 44.76 -29.44
C ILE A 28 -1.55 43.57 -30.28
N ILE A 29 -0.29 43.52 -30.70
CA ILE A 29 0.27 42.39 -31.45
C ILE A 29 0.30 41.12 -30.57
N ALA A 30 0.70 41.23 -29.31
CA ALA A 30 0.69 40.11 -28.37
C ALA A 30 -0.75 39.61 -28.09
N GLY A 31 -1.71 40.52 -27.95
CA GLY A 31 -3.13 40.18 -27.78
C GLY A 31 -3.72 39.51 -29.01
N VAL A 32 -3.40 39.98 -30.22
CA VAL A 32 -3.83 39.35 -31.48
C VAL A 32 -3.13 38.00 -31.67
N TRP A 33 -1.86 37.85 -31.26
CA TRP A 33 -1.12 36.59 -31.32
C TRP A 33 -1.71 35.53 -30.36
N LEU A 34 -2.12 35.95 -29.16
CA LEU A 34 -2.85 35.10 -28.21
C LEU A 34 -4.24 34.69 -28.71
N PHE A 35 -4.93 35.54 -29.46
CA PHE A 35 -6.27 35.24 -30.00
C PHE A 35 -6.26 34.48 -31.34
N THR A 36 -5.12 34.44 -32.06
CA THR A 36 -5.00 33.76 -33.37
C THR A 36 -4.31 32.41 -33.31
N LEU A 37 -3.67 32.06 -32.19
CA LEU A 37 -3.31 30.69 -31.90
C LEU A 37 -4.59 29.89 -31.63
N LYS A 38 -5.03 29.10 -32.61
CA LYS A 38 -5.65 27.80 -32.32
C LYS A 38 -4.66 27.08 -31.41
N ALA A 39 -4.89 27.09 -30.10
CA ALA A 39 -4.10 26.32 -29.18
C ALA A 39 -4.18 24.86 -29.61
N ASP A 40 -3.07 24.32 -30.08
CA ASP A 40 -2.93 22.89 -30.34
C ASP A 40 -2.89 22.20 -28.98
N LEU A 41 -4.06 21.76 -28.52
CA LEU A 41 -4.29 21.07 -27.25
C LEU A 41 -3.99 19.57 -27.36
N SER A 42 -3.14 19.16 -28.31
CA SER A 42 -2.69 17.77 -28.38
C SER A 42 -1.90 17.40 -27.11
N PRO A 43 -2.07 16.17 -26.58
CA PRO A 43 -1.38 15.72 -25.36
C PRO A 43 0.15 15.81 -25.43
N GLU A 44 0.71 15.86 -26.64
CA GLU A 44 2.15 15.96 -26.91
C GLU A 44 2.70 17.39 -26.72
N SER A 45 1.87 18.43 -26.82
CA SER A 45 2.30 19.84 -26.70
C SER A 45 2.29 20.36 -25.25
N LEU A 46 1.59 19.67 -24.35
CA LEU A 46 1.40 20.02 -22.93
C LEU A 46 2.37 19.22 -22.05
N GLY A 47 3.63 19.66 -21.96
CA GLY A 47 4.60 19.12 -21.02
C GLY A 47 4.08 19.15 -19.57
N ASP A 48 4.27 18.04 -18.83
CA ASP A 48 4.18 17.71 -17.39
C ASP A 48 3.31 18.52 -16.38
N SER A 49 2.47 19.43 -16.83
CA SER A 49 1.50 20.12 -15.97
C SER A 49 0.30 19.20 -15.73
N GLN A 50 0.31 18.48 -14.60
CA GLN A 50 -0.82 17.68 -14.15
C GLN A 50 -2.13 18.49 -14.01
N LEU A 51 -2.03 19.80 -13.72
CA LEU A 51 -3.18 20.70 -13.63
C LEU A 51 -3.90 20.89 -14.97
N LEU A 52 -3.17 20.96 -16.09
CA LEU A 52 -3.76 21.11 -17.42
C LEU A 52 -4.33 19.80 -17.96
N LYS A 53 -3.68 18.65 -17.66
CA LYS A 53 -4.24 17.32 -17.97
C LYS A 53 -5.60 17.10 -17.30
N ARG A 54 -5.79 17.57 -16.07
CA ARG A 54 -7.08 17.49 -15.34
C ARG A 54 -8.21 18.25 -16.02
N ALA A 55 -7.94 19.43 -16.59
CA ALA A 55 -8.97 20.25 -17.26
C ALA A 55 -9.39 19.71 -18.62
N VAL A 56 -8.51 18.98 -19.32
CA VAL A 56 -8.82 18.37 -20.61
C VAL A 56 -9.56 17.04 -20.43
N LEU A 57 -9.16 16.22 -19.46
CA LEU A 57 -9.79 14.92 -19.16
C LEU A 57 -11.22 15.03 -18.59
N SER A 58 -11.59 16.17 -18.00
CA SER A 58 -12.95 16.39 -17.49
C SER A 58 -14.00 16.70 -18.55
N ASN A 59 -13.59 16.93 -19.81
CA ASN A 59 -14.49 17.33 -20.90
C ASN A 59 -14.91 16.18 -21.84
N GLU A 60 -14.43 14.95 -21.64
CA GLU A 60 -14.84 13.80 -22.44
C GLU A 60 -15.71 12.84 -21.63
N GLY A 61 -17.03 13.06 -21.71
CA GLY A 61 -18.06 12.02 -21.95
C GLY A 61 -18.27 10.84 -21.00
N ASP A 62 -17.42 10.60 -20.00
CA ASP A 62 -17.57 9.51 -19.03
C ASP A 62 -17.16 10.07 -17.67
N VAL A 63 -18.11 10.28 -16.76
CA VAL A 63 -17.79 10.76 -15.39
C VAL A 63 -17.12 9.60 -14.67
N LYS A 64 -15.81 9.42 -14.88
CA LYS A 64 -15.00 8.50 -14.08
C LYS A 64 -15.08 8.96 -12.63
N GLU A 65 -15.46 8.04 -11.76
CA GLU A 65 -15.51 8.28 -10.33
C GLU A 65 -14.14 8.74 -9.82
N HIS A 66 -14.13 9.65 -8.83
CA HIS A 66 -12.88 10.20 -8.33
C HIS A 66 -12.05 9.08 -7.65
N PRO A 67 -10.72 8.98 -7.87
CA PRO A 67 -9.90 7.88 -7.34
C PRO A 67 -9.98 7.71 -5.82
N ILE A 68 -10.15 8.82 -5.08
CA ILE A 68 -10.37 8.79 -3.63
C ILE A 68 -11.69 8.09 -3.28
N ASP A 69 -12.77 8.36 -4.01
CA ASP A 69 -14.08 7.74 -3.75
C ASP A 69 -14.02 6.24 -4.03
N GLU A 70 -13.35 5.84 -5.11
CA GLU A 70 -13.09 4.42 -5.39
C GLU A 70 -12.27 3.73 -4.30
N TYR A 71 -11.26 4.41 -3.75
CA TYR A 71 -10.44 3.87 -2.66
C TYR A 71 -11.25 3.74 -1.37
N VAL A 72 -12.06 4.75 -1.02
CA VAL A 72 -12.94 4.70 0.15
C VAL A 72 -13.91 3.53 0.08
N LYS A 73 -14.41 3.18 -1.11
CA LYS A 73 -15.28 2.01 -1.31
C LYS A 73 -14.62 0.66 -1.02
N SER A 74 -13.28 0.59 -1.00
CA SER A 74 -12.56 -0.63 -0.62
C SER A 74 -12.62 -0.93 0.88
N PHE A 75 -13.04 0.03 1.71
CA PHE A 75 -13.21 -0.17 3.14
C PHE A 75 -14.65 -0.58 3.47
N PRO A 76 -14.85 -1.46 4.47
CA PRO A 76 -16.18 -1.68 5.02
C PRO A 76 -16.80 -0.36 5.49
N LYS A 77 -18.08 -0.18 5.15
CA LYS A 77 -18.88 0.90 5.74
C LYS A 77 -19.02 0.61 7.23
N VAL A 78 -18.81 1.64 8.04
CA VAL A 78 -19.15 1.57 9.46
C VAL A 78 -20.66 1.71 9.55
N ARG A 79 -21.33 0.72 10.13
CA ARG A 79 -22.78 0.78 10.34
C ARG A 79 -23.09 1.92 11.28
N SER A 80 -24.12 2.69 10.94
CA SER A 80 -24.65 3.72 11.82
C SER A 80 -25.46 3.10 12.95
N TRP A 81 -25.60 3.82 14.07
CA TRP A 81 -26.50 3.43 15.16
C TRP A 81 -27.95 3.20 14.69
N LYS A 82 -28.36 3.81 13.59
CA LYS A 82 -29.69 3.59 12.99
C LYS A 82 -29.82 2.22 12.35
N GLU A 83 -28.71 1.66 11.87
CA GLU A 83 -28.63 0.33 11.25
C GLU A 83 -28.39 -0.77 12.28
N THR A 84 -27.73 -0.46 13.40
CA THR A 84 -27.42 -1.43 14.48
C THR A 84 -28.39 -1.39 15.66
N GLY A 85 -29.20 -0.34 15.77
CA GLY A 85 -30.07 -0.09 16.92
C GLY A 85 -29.40 0.75 18.02
N VAL A 86 -30.26 1.30 18.89
CA VAL A 86 -29.85 1.99 20.12
C VAL A 86 -29.66 0.94 21.22
N PRO A 87 -28.55 0.95 21.96
CA PRO A 87 -28.34 0.05 23.08
C PRO A 87 -29.43 0.27 24.13
N THR A 88 -30.26 -0.73 24.40
CA THR A 88 -31.13 -0.72 25.58
C THR A 88 -30.30 -1.20 26.77
N SER A 89 -30.24 -0.41 27.84
CA SER A 89 -29.53 -0.75 29.09
C SER A 89 -30.16 -1.91 29.88
N THR A 90 -31.06 -2.67 29.25
CA THR A 90 -31.85 -3.72 29.88
C THR A 90 -31.77 -4.99 29.05
N GLY A 91 -30.58 -5.59 28.99
CA GLY A 91 -30.44 -6.98 28.56
C GLY A 91 -30.88 -7.92 29.68
N ARG A 92 -32.17 -8.26 29.72
CA ARG A 92 -32.55 -9.64 30.06
C ARG A 92 -32.20 -10.48 28.83
N GLU A 93 -31.63 -11.65 29.07
CA GLU A 93 -31.31 -12.67 28.05
C GLU A 93 -32.42 -12.77 26.99
N GLY A 94 -32.04 -12.66 25.71
CA GLY A 94 -32.86 -13.21 24.61
C GLY A 94 -33.19 -12.34 23.40
N GLU A 95 -32.78 -11.07 23.29
CA GLU A 95 -33.11 -10.27 22.08
C GLU A 95 -31.88 -9.60 21.43
N ASN A 96 -31.35 -10.25 20.39
CA ASN A 96 -30.65 -9.74 19.19
C ASN A 96 -29.59 -8.61 19.29
N GLY A 97 -29.09 -8.28 20.47
CA GLY A 97 -27.88 -7.48 20.64
C GLY A 97 -26.68 -8.38 20.91
N LEU A 98 -25.66 -8.37 20.04
CA LEU A 98 -24.35 -8.94 20.35
C LEU A 98 -23.74 -8.12 21.50
N VAL A 99 -23.98 -8.54 22.73
CA VAL A 99 -23.23 -8.06 23.90
C VAL A 99 -21.88 -8.77 23.84
N ILE A 100 -20.84 -8.04 23.45
CA ILE A 100 -19.47 -8.53 23.55
C ILE A 100 -19.06 -8.31 25.01
N GLU A 101 -19.30 -9.31 25.87
CA GLU A 101 -18.84 -9.27 27.26
C GLU A 101 -17.30 -9.32 27.33
N ASP A 102 -16.74 -8.60 28.29
CA ASP A 102 -15.31 -8.62 28.62
C ASP A 102 -15.01 -9.91 29.40
N ASP A 103 -14.09 -10.71 28.85
CA ASP A 103 -13.29 -11.78 29.46
C ASP A 103 -13.95 -12.60 30.61
N ASP A 104 -14.57 -13.72 30.25
CA ASP A 104 -14.19 -15.06 30.72
C ASP A 104 -15.15 -16.11 30.11
N ILE A 105 -14.63 -16.97 29.24
CA ILE A 105 -15.29 -18.16 28.68
C ILE A 105 -16.56 -17.85 27.84
N MET A 106 -16.38 -17.74 26.51
CA MET A 106 -17.50 -18.00 25.59
C MET A 106 -17.87 -19.49 25.68
N GLU A 107 -18.77 -19.86 26.59
CA GLU A 107 -19.53 -21.10 26.47
C GLU A 107 -20.57 -20.89 25.36
N ILE A 108 -20.19 -21.23 24.13
CA ILE A 108 -21.13 -21.45 23.05
C ILE A 108 -21.87 -22.76 23.37
N GLU A 109 -23.16 -22.68 23.66
CA GLU A 109 -24.03 -23.85 23.78
C GLU A 109 -23.91 -24.70 22.49
N MET A 110 -23.22 -25.84 22.61
CA MET A 110 -23.00 -26.78 21.51
C MET A 110 -24.32 -27.47 21.13
N GLY A 111 -25.08 -26.86 20.23
CA GLY A 111 -26.00 -27.57 19.37
C GLY A 111 -25.22 -28.49 18.44
N MET A 112 -25.47 -29.81 18.51
CA MET A 112 -24.84 -30.80 17.62
C MET A 112 -25.16 -30.49 16.15
N GLY A 113 -24.24 -29.82 15.48
CA GLY A 113 -24.21 -29.56 14.05
C GLY A 113 -22.79 -29.19 13.64
N ASP A 114 -22.16 -30.02 12.82
CA ASP A 114 -20.72 -30.01 12.49
C ASP A 114 -20.34 -28.89 11.49
N THR A 115 -20.87 -27.69 11.68
CA THR A 115 -20.48 -26.49 10.92
C THR A 115 -19.57 -25.63 11.78
N LYS A 116 -18.27 -25.60 11.46
CA LYS A 116 -17.31 -24.66 12.08
C LYS A 116 -17.81 -23.23 11.85
N GLU A 117 -18.38 -22.62 12.88
CA GLU A 117 -18.92 -21.27 12.79
C GLU A 117 -17.76 -20.26 12.69
N LYS A 118 -17.89 -19.31 11.76
CA LYS A 118 -16.91 -18.23 11.54
C LYS A 118 -16.95 -17.28 12.74
N VAL A 119 -15.86 -17.23 13.51
CA VAL A 119 -15.70 -16.21 14.56
C VAL A 119 -15.45 -14.85 13.90
N PRO A 120 -16.25 -13.80 14.21
CA PRO A 120 -16.03 -12.48 13.65
C PRO A 120 -14.64 -11.93 13.99
N PHE A 121 -13.96 -11.35 12.99
CA PHE A 121 -12.67 -10.70 13.22
C PHE A 121 -12.82 -9.47 14.13
N ASP A 122 -11.88 -9.27 15.06
CA ASP A 122 -11.85 -8.10 15.93
C ASP A 122 -10.41 -7.66 16.19
N TRP A 123 -9.93 -6.63 15.50
CA TRP A 123 -8.53 -6.20 15.55
C TRP A 123 -8.04 -5.89 16.96
N PRO A 124 -8.78 -5.17 17.83
CA PRO A 124 -8.37 -4.93 19.22
C PRO A 124 -8.20 -6.20 20.07
N ARG A 125 -8.79 -7.33 19.66
CA ARG A 125 -8.68 -8.62 20.36
C ARG A 125 -7.61 -9.53 19.79
N VAL A 126 -6.97 -9.15 18.68
CA VAL A 126 -5.88 -9.95 18.10
C VAL A 126 -4.70 -9.94 19.07
N ARG A 127 -4.19 -11.14 19.37
CA ARG A 127 -3.06 -11.37 20.28
C ARG A 127 -1.81 -11.86 19.55
N LYS A 128 -1.94 -12.39 18.33
CA LYS A 128 -0.81 -12.86 17.53
C LYS A 128 -0.85 -12.32 16.10
N LEU A 129 0.31 -11.94 15.59
CA LEU A 129 0.49 -11.46 14.22
C LEU A 129 1.59 -12.25 13.52
N PHE A 130 1.26 -12.89 12.42
CA PHE A 130 2.21 -13.51 11.50
C PHE A 130 2.28 -12.73 10.20
N VAL A 131 3.49 -12.36 9.77
CA VAL A 131 3.72 -11.65 8.50
C VAL A 131 4.56 -12.50 7.57
N PHE A 132 4.03 -12.73 6.37
CA PHE A 132 4.71 -13.39 5.26
C PHE A 132 4.89 -12.38 4.13
N GLY A 133 6.05 -12.39 3.50
CA GLY A 133 6.28 -11.49 2.38
C GLY A 133 7.72 -11.31 1.96
N ASP A 134 8.01 -10.16 1.38
CA ASP A 134 9.32 -9.80 0.87
C ASP A 134 9.97 -8.61 1.60
N SER A 135 10.97 -7.98 0.98
CA SER A 135 11.70 -6.82 1.53
C SER A 135 10.83 -5.60 1.83
N PHE A 136 9.61 -5.55 1.31
CA PHE A 136 8.63 -4.53 1.64
C PHE A 136 8.11 -4.65 3.08
N SER A 137 8.14 -5.86 3.64
CA SER A 137 7.63 -6.19 4.98
C SER A 137 8.68 -6.77 5.93
N THR A 138 9.84 -7.20 5.43
CA THR A 138 10.86 -7.98 6.17
C THR A 138 11.49 -7.27 7.38
N ARG A 139 11.79 -8.04 8.43
CA ARG A 139 12.56 -7.67 9.64
C ARG A 139 13.93 -8.37 9.75
N ASP A 140 14.28 -9.25 8.80
CA ASP A 140 15.54 -10.01 8.75
C ASP A 140 15.79 -10.93 9.96
N LYS A 141 14.74 -11.63 10.42
CA LYS A 141 14.83 -12.62 11.49
C LYS A 141 14.82 -14.05 10.96
N ASP A 142 15.75 -14.89 11.43
CA ASP A 142 15.83 -16.31 11.07
C ASP A 142 15.46 -17.18 12.27
N TYR A 143 14.18 -17.57 12.37
CA TYR A 143 13.69 -18.39 13.47
C TYR A 143 14.24 -19.81 13.50
N ARG A 144 14.76 -20.34 12.37
CA ARG A 144 15.41 -21.65 12.37
C ARG A 144 16.77 -21.58 13.03
N LYS A 145 17.50 -20.48 12.82
CA LYS A 145 18.81 -20.27 13.40
C LYS A 145 18.75 -19.76 14.85
N ASP A 146 17.89 -18.77 15.09
CA ASP A 146 17.84 -18.03 16.36
C ASP A 146 16.82 -18.61 17.35
N GLY A 147 15.95 -19.51 16.88
CA GLY A 147 14.84 -20.08 17.64
C GLY A 147 13.58 -19.21 17.63
N VAL A 148 12.45 -19.83 17.92
CA VAL A 148 11.17 -19.12 18.11
C VAL A 148 11.19 -18.43 19.47
N ASP A 149 11.07 -17.11 19.48
CA ASP A 149 11.02 -16.31 20.70
C ASP A 149 9.59 -15.88 21.07
N TRP A 150 9.48 -15.04 22.08
CA TRP A 150 8.21 -14.55 22.63
C TRP A 150 7.46 -13.56 21.73
N GLY A 151 7.99 -13.20 20.56
CA GLY A 151 7.34 -12.24 19.66
C GLY A 151 7.23 -10.82 20.22
N HIS A 152 8.09 -10.45 21.19
CA HIS A 152 8.17 -9.10 21.75
C HIS A 152 9.51 -8.45 21.42
N PHE A 153 9.47 -7.30 20.74
CA PHE A 153 10.66 -6.61 20.22
C PHE A 153 10.85 -5.24 20.89
N GLN A 154 11.55 -5.22 22.02
CA GLN A 154 11.75 -4.00 22.82
C GLN A 154 12.37 -2.84 22.04
N GLU A 155 13.21 -3.13 21.05
CA GLU A 155 13.84 -2.14 20.19
C GLU A 155 12.86 -1.38 19.26
N LEU A 156 11.64 -1.88 19.09
CA LEU A 156 10.56 -1.15 18.41
C LEU A 156 9.74 -0.27 19.34
N HIS A 157 9.81 -0.49 20.65
CA HIS A 157 8.94 0.19 21.60
C HIS A 157 9.29 1.68 21.68
N GLY A 158 8.29 2.55 21.51
CA GLY A 158 8.48 4.00 21.49
C GLY A 158 9.29 4.52 20.29
N LYS A 159 9.63 3.65 19.33
CA LYS A 159 10.32 4.04 18.11
C LYS A 159 9.31 4.70 17.16
N ALA A 160 9.50 5.99 16.89
CA ALA A 160 8.61 6.75 15.99
C ALA A 160 9.02 6.68 14.51
N THR A 161 10.27 6.31 14.21
CA THR A 161 10.86 6.40 12.86
C THR A 161 11.59 5.12 12.47
N ASP A 162 11.95 4.95 11.19
CA ASP A 162 12.86 3.88 10.72
C ASP A 162 12.36 2.44 10.97
N MET A 163 11.06 2.21 10.75
CA MET A 163 10.39 0.91 10.83
C MET A 163 9.70 0.56 9.50
N LYS A 164 9.50 -0.74 9.25
CA LYS A 164 8.65 -1.20 8.14
C LYS A 164 7.18 -1.07 8.52
N TRP A 165 6.29 -1.11 7.54
CA TRP A 165 4.86 -0.89 7.78
C TRP A 165 4.24 -1.94 8.76
N PRO A 166 4.61 -3.24 8.78
CA PRO A 166 4.03 -4.17 9.75
C PRO A 166 4.56 -3.91 11.17
N ASP A 167 5.81 -3.42 11.29
CA ASP A 167 6.38 -3.03 12.58
C ASP A 167 5.61 -1.84 13.19
N TYR A 168 5.11 -0.90 12.38
CA TYR A 168 4.21 0.16 12.84
C TYR A 168 2.85 -0.37 13.31
N LEU A 169 2.28 -1.36 12.62
CA LEU A 169 1.06 -2.01 13.11
C LEU A 169 1.27 -2.61 14.50
N TYR A 170 2.37 -3.32 14.68
CA TYR A 170 2.73 -3.97 15.94
C TYR A 170 3.04 -2.97 17.07
N ALA A 171 3.91 -1.99 16.82
CA ALA A 171 4.49 -1.15 17.86
C ALA A 171 3.74 0.15 18.14
N VAL A 172 2.87 0.60 17.21
CA VAL A 172 2.21 1.91 17.27
C VAL A 172 0.69 1.80 17.20
N PHE A 173 0.16 0.96 16.32
CA PHE A 173 -1.29 0.88 16.07
C PHE A 173 -2.00 -0.30 16.77
N HIS A 174 -1.26 -1.10 17.53
CA HIS A 174 -1.78 -2.09 18.45
C HIS A 174 -1.03 -1.97 19.78
N ASP A 175 -1.63 -2.42 20.88
CA ASP A 175 -0.89 -2.54 22.14
C ASP A 175 0.15 -3.66 22.01
N PHE A 176 1.43 -3.26 21.97
CA PHE A 176 2.57 -4.17 21.82
C PHE A 176 2.81 -5.03 23.08
N HIS A 177 2.25 -4.65 24.24
CA HIS A 177 2.30 -5.48 25.45
C HIS A 177 1.34 -6.67 25.34
N ILE A 178 0.33 -6.54 24.46
CA ILE A 178 -0.72 -7.53 24.25
C ILE A 178 -0.43 -8.39 23.01
N LEU A 179 -0.01 -7.76 21.92
CA LEU A 179 0.26 -8.43 20.65
C LEU A 179 1.64 -9.08 20.67
N GLN A 180 1.71 -10.34 20.27
CA GLN A 180 2.94 -11.01 19.89
C GLN A 180 3.07 -11.02 18.36
N TYR A 181 4.29 -10.87 17.86
CA TYR A 181 4.56 -10.65 16.45
C TYR A 181 5.69 -11.53 15.94
N TRP A 182 5.44 -12.25 14.85
CA TRP A 182 6.45 -13.03 14.14
C TRP A 182 6.44 -12.68 12.65
N ASN A 183 7.61 -12.30 12.13
CA ASN A 183 7.77 -11.84 10.76
C ASN A 183 8.66 -12.84 10.00
N LEU A 184 8.03 -13.67 9.17
CA LEU A 184 8.68 -14.65 8.32
C LEU A 184 9.06 -14.10 6.95
N ALA A 185 8.75 -12.83 6.64
CA ALA A 185 9.09 -12.21 5.37
C ALA A 185 10.61 -12.20 5.16
N LYS A 186 11.04 -12.43 3.92
CA LYS A 186 12.46 -12.53 3.52
C LYS A 186 12.75 -11.58 2.36
N VAL A 187 13.85 -10.84 2.44
CA VAL A 187 14.28 -9.93 1.37
C VAL A 187 14.38 -10.70 0.05
N GLY A 188 13.84 -10.13 -1.02
CA GLY A 188 13.92 -10.75 -2.36
C GLY A 188 12.99 -11.95 -2.58
N ALA A 189 12.21 -12.37 -1.58
CA ALA A 189 11.37 -13.55 -1.71
C ALA A 189 10.32 -13.43 -2.82
N THR A 190 10.11 -14.53 -3.54
CA THR A 190 9.10 -14.69 -4.60
C THR A 190 7.95 -15.57 -4.11
N ILE A 191 6.89 -15.72 -4.90
CA ILE A 191 5.75 -16.55 -4.51
C ILE A 191 6.10 -18.03 -4.60
N HIS A 192 6.56 -18.47 -5.77
CA HIS A 192 6.83 -19.87 -6.04
C HIS A 192 7.89 -20.05 -7.13
N HIS A 193 8.83 -20.96 -6.89
CA HIS A 193 10.02 -21.12 -7.72
C HIS A 193 9.76 -21.78 -9.09
N SER A 194 8.62 -22.46 -9.25
CA SER A 194 8.29 -23.17 -10.49
C SER A 194 7.57 -22.33 -11.54
N VAL A 195 7.14 -21.11 -11.20
CA VAL A 195 6.30 -20.28 -12.09
C VAL A 195 7.14 -19.38 -12.99
N LEU A 196 8.25 -18.86 -12.47
CA LEU A 196 9.23 -18.07 -13.22
C LEU A 196 10.57 -18.81 -13.27
N PRO A 197 11.41 -18.58 -14.29
CA PRO A 197 12.75 -19.13 -14.31
C PRO A 197 13.56 -18.65 -13.09
N PRO A 198 14.30 -19.55 -12.41
CA PRO A 198 15.03 -19.20 -11.20
C PRO A 198 15.88 -17.92 -11.34
N GLY A 199 15.66 -16.98 -10.44
CA GLY A 199 16.41 -15.78 -10.12
C GLY A 199 16.49 -15.55 -8.59
N LEU A 200 15.47 -14.92 -7.99
CA LEU A 200 15.50 -14.44 -6.59
C LEU A 200 15.03 -15.48 -5.55
N GLU A 201 14.54 -16.64 -5.99
CA GLU A 201 14.01 -17.74 -5.17
C GLU A 201 15.05 -18.27 -4.18
N SER A 202 16.36 -18.10 -4.47
CA SER A 202 17.44 -18.45 -3.54
C SER A 202 17.40 -17.65 -2.24
N TYR A 203 16.70 -16.51 -2.21
CA TYR A 203 16.47 -15.72 -1.00
C TYR A 203 15.23 -16.18 -0.21
N GLY A 204 14.46 -17.14 -0.75
CA GLY A 204 13.25 -17.70 -0.16
C GLY A 204 12.03 -17.52 -1.06
N THR A 205 10.99 -18.29 -0.78
CA THR A 205 9.68 -18.19 -1.40
C THR A 205 8.57 -18.16 -0.34
N PHE A 206 7.34 -17.80 -0.72
CA PHE A 206 6.18 -17.94 0.17
C PHE A 206 6.04 -19.38 0.67
N GLU A 207 6.20 -20.37 -0.22
CA GLU A 207 6.24 -21.79 0.13
C GLU A 207 7.27 -22.09 1.24
N THR A 208 8.51 -21.58 1.14
CA THR A 208 9.51 -21.81 2.19
C THR A 208 9.15 -21.12 3.51
N GLN A 209 8.50 -19.95 3.48
CA GLN A 209 8.05 -19.28 4.70
C GLN A 209 6.87 -20.04 5.34
N ILE A 210 5.99 -20.66 4.55
CA ILE A 210 4.95 -21.57 5.06
C ILE A 210 5.57 -22.84 5.63
N ASN A 211 6.61 -23.41 5.01
CA ASN A 211 7.36 -24.54 5.58
C ASN A 211 7.96 -24.16 6.94
N ASP A 212 8.56 -22.97 7.04
CA ASP A 212 9.09 -22.46 8.31
C ASP A 212 7.97 -22.27 9.34
N PHE A 213 6.81 -21.76 8.94
CA PHE A 213 5.64 -21.65 9.81
C PHE A 213 5.15 -23.02 10.30
N GLU A 214 4.95 -23.97 9.39
CA GLU A 214 4.49 -25.32 9.69
C GLU A 214 5.45 -26.03 10.66
N ASP A 215 6.75 -26.05 10.34
CA ASP A 215 7.75 -26.76 11.13
C ASP A 215 7.95 -26.15 12.53
N LEU A 216 7.83 -24.83 12.65
CA LEU A 216 8.21 -24.12 13.88
C LEU A 216 7.01 -23.76 14.76
N PHE A 217 5.82 -23.55 14.20
CA PHE A 217 4.67 -22.98 14.93
C PHE A 217 3.45 -23.90 15.01
N THR A 218 3.46 -25.04 14.32
CA THR A 218 2.33 -25.99 14.28
C THR A 218 2.55 -27.39 14.88
N PRO A 219 3.77 -27.87 15.23
CA PRO A 219 3.92 -29.18 15.88
C PRO A 219 3.13 -29.26 17.18
N LEU A 220 2.75 -30.47 17.63
CA LEU A 220 2.05 -30.66 18.91
C LEU A 220 2.94 -31.34 19.96
N PRO A 221 3.07 -30.77 21.18
CA PRO A 221 2.63 -29.43 21.56
C PRO A 221 3.47 -28.35 20.85
N GLY A 222 2.82 -27.25 20.43
CA GLY A 222 3.51 -26.12 19.77
C GLY A 222 4.48 -25.41 20.70
N PRO A 223 5.29 -24.46 20.21
CA PRO A 223 6.15 -23.70 21.09
C PRO A 223 5.31 -22.94 22.11
N ARG A 224 5.55 -23.23 23.39
CA ARG A 224 4.78 -22.67 24.51
C ARG A 224 4.73 -21.14 24.49
N GLN A 225 5.80 -20.48 24.04
CA GLN A 225 5.87 -19.03 23.95
C GLN A 225 4.98 -18.41 22.86
N VAL A 226 4.45 -19.22 21.94
CA VAL A 226 3.59 -18.76 20.84
C VAL A 226 2.12 -19.02 21.18
N ASP A 227 1.78 -20.29 21.44
CA ASP A 227 0.41 -20.77 21.76
C ASP A 227 -0.70 -19.99 21.03
N TRP A 228 -0.65 -20.00 19.71
CA TRP A 228 -1.54 -19.20 18.87
C TRP A 228 -2.85 -19.94 18.61
N HIS A 229 -3.95 -19.19 18.52
CA HIS A 229 -5.26 -19.73 18.20
C HIS A 229 -5.87 -19.02 17.01
N SER A 230 -6.70 -19.73 16.25
CA SER A 230 -7.26 -19.20 15.02
C SER A 230 -8.13 -17.96 15.22
N ASN A 231 -8.77 -17.82 16.38
CA ASN A 231 -9.69 -16.72 16.71
C ASN A 231 -8.97 -15.45 17.18
N ASP A 232 -7.69 -15.50 17.56
CA ASP A 232 -6.92 -14.37 18.08
C ASP A 232 -5.66 -14.04 17.25
N THR A 233 -5.52 -14.67 16.08
CA THR A 233 -4.32 -14.55 15.24
C THR A 233 -4.64 -13.98 13.87
N LEU A 234 -3.88 -12.96 13.44
CA LEU A 234 -3.91 -12.39 12.08
C LEU A 234 -2.70 -12.88 11.26
N PHE A 235 -2.98 -13.31 10.03
CA PHE A 235 -1.99 -13.75 9.04
C PHE A 235 -1.95 -12.76 7.87
N ILE A 236 -0.83 -12.07 7.70
CA ILE A 236 -0.62 -11.08 6.64
C ILE A 236 0.22 -11.70 5.53
N VAL A 237 -0.22 -11.58 4.28
CA VAL A 237 0.47 -12.11 3.10
C VAL A 237 0.72 -10.98 2.08
N VAL A 238 1.99 -10.65 1.85
CA VAL A 238 2.41 -9.60 0.90
C VAL A 238 3.54 -10.09 0.00
N PHE A 239 3.21 -10.45 -1.25
CA PHE A 239 4.17 -10.95 -2.23
C PHE A 239 3.88 -10.43 -3.64
N GLY A 240 4.84 -10.62 -4.55
CA GLY A 240 4.70 -10.38 -5.97
C GLY A 240 5.55 -9.24 -6.51
N ILE A 241 6.20 -8.44 -5.64
CA ILE A 241 7.10 -7.34 -6.08
C ILE A 241 8.32 -7.92 -6.80
N ASN A 242 8.95 -8.93 -6.20
CA ASN A 242 10.11 -9.60 -6.80
C ASN A 242 9.74 -10.42 -8.03
N ASP A 243 8.59 -11.10 -8.01
CA ASP A 243 8.06 -11.83 -9.16
C ASP A 243 7.80 -10.90 -10.35
N ASN A 244 7.17 -9.74 -10.13
CA ASN A 244 6.98 -8.72 -11.16
C ASN A 244 8.31 -8.11 -11.62
N GLY A 245 9.24 -7.87 -10.69
CA GLY A 245 10.59 -7.41 -11.04
C GLY A 245 11.33 -8.42 -11.92
N ARG A 246 11.19 -9.72 -11.64
CA ARG A 246 11.76 -10.81 -12.44
C ARG A 246 11.09 -10.94 -13.81
N LEU A 247 9.75 -10.96 -13.83
CA LEU A 247 8.91 -11.07 -15.02
C LEU A 247 9.23 -9.99 -16.06
N ASN A 248 9.65 -8.79 -15.63
CA ASN A 248 9.91 -7.66 -16.54
C ASN A 248 11.38 -7.48 -16.92
N ARG A 249 12.26 -8.44 -16.63
CA ARG A 249 13.66 -8.40 -17.09
C ARG A 249 13.75 -8.69 -18.59
N ASP A 250 14.57 -7.91 -19.29
CA ASP A 250 14.73 -8.00 -20.76
C ASP A 250 15.09 -9.42 -21.24
N ASP A 251 15.94 -10.16 -20.50
CA ASP A 251 16.35 -11.52 -20.84
C ASP A 251 15.20 -12.54 -20.92
N LEU A 252 14.06 -12.25 -20.28
CA LEU A 252 12.88 -13.11 -20.35
C LEU A 252 11.94 -12.76 -21.51
N HIS A 253 12.10 -11.59 -22.12
CA HIS A 253 11.28 -11.12 -23.24
C HIS A 253 11.97 -11.31 -24.60
N GLU A 254 13.27 -11.60 -24.62
CA GLU A 254 14.00 -11.96 -25.85
C GLU A 254 13.31 -13.15 -26.55
N GLY A 255 12.94 -12.97 -27.82
CA GLY A 255 12.23 -14.01 -28.61
C GLY A 255 10.70 -14.01 -28.47
N GLY A 256 10.10 -13.04 -27.75
CA GLY A 256 8.65 -12.80 -27.74
C GLY A 256 7.81 -13.83 -26.98
N GLY A 257 8.43 -14.62 -26.10
CA GLY A 257 7.83 -15.85 -25.55
C GLY A 257 7.12 -15.76 -24.20
N LEU A 258 7.13 -14.62 -23.50
CA LEU A 258 6.60 -14.54 -22.13
C LEU A 258 5.15 -14.02 -22.10
N ASP A 259 4.23 -14.91 -21.75
CA ASP A 259 2.81 -14.58 -21.56
C ASP A 259 2.60 -13.95 -20.16
N VAL A 260 2.60 -12.62 -20.10
CA VAL A 260 2.40 -11.85 -18.86
C VAL A 260 1.04 -12.15 -18.20
N PRO A 261 -0.10 -12.13 -18.91
CA PRO A 261 -1.39 -12.55 -18.33
C PRO A 261 -1.37 -13.95 -17.72
N ALA A 262 -0.88 -14.96 -18.44
CA ALA A 262 -0.86 -16.34 -17.95
C ALA A 262 0.10 -16.50 -16.76
N THR A 263 1.27 -15.86 -16.81
CA THR A 263 2.28 -15.97 -15.76
C THR A 263 1.83 -15.28 -14.47
N THR A 264 1.27 -14.07 -14.56
CA THR A 264 0.74 -13.38 -13.37
C THR A 264 -0.44 -14.13 -12.75
N LYS A 265 -1.29 -14.77 -13.57
CA LYS A 265 -2.34 -15.65 -13.07
C LYS A 265 -1.75 -16.86 -12.32
N ALA A 266 -0.77 -17.56 -12.90
CA ALA A 266 -0.14 -18.71 -12.27
C ALA A 266 0.57 -18.36 -10.94
N LEU A 267 1.14 -17.16 -10.85
CA LEU A 267 1.72 -16.62 -9.62
C LEU A 267 0.63 -16.43 -8.55
N VAL A 268 -0.47 -15.76 -8.88
CA VAL A 268 -1.58 -15.55 -7.93
C VAL A 268 -2.23 -16.87 -7.53
N ASP A 269 -2.44 -17.80 -8.47
CA ASP A 269 -2.97 -19.13 -8.17
C ASP A 269 -2.06 -19.87 -7.16
N SER A 270 -0.73 -19.77 -7.34
CA SER A 270 0.24 -20.35 -6.39
C SER A 270 0.19 -19.68 -5.02
N LEU A 271 0.05 -18.34 -4.97
CA LEU A 271 -0.10 -17.58 -3.73
C LEU A 271 -1.34 -18.07 -2.96
N ILE A 272 -2.49 -18.17 -3.62
CA ILE A 272 -3.74 -18.64 -2.98
C ILE A 272 -3.64 -20.10 -2.57
N ASN A 273 -2.98 -20.96 -3.33
CA ASN A 273 -2.75 -22.36 -2.94
C ASN A 273 -1.90 -22.46 -1.66
N GLN A 274 -0.85 -21.65 -1.52
CA GLN A 274 -0.07 -21.59 -0.28
C GLN A 274 -0.89 -21.01 0.88
N SER A 275 -1.79 -20.05 0.63
CA SER A 275 -2.73 -19.56 1.63
C SER A 275 -3.77 -20.62 2.05
N ARG A 276 -4.20 -21.50 1.15
CA ARG A 276 -5.03 -22.68 1.50
C ARG A 276 -4.28 -23.65 2.40
N ARG A 277 -2.98 -23.83 2.17
CA ARG A 277 -2.14 -24.62 3.09
C ARG A 277 -2.05 -23.95 4.46
N LEU A 278 -1.86 -22.65 4.54
CA LEU A 278 -1.89 -21.91 5.80
C LEU A 278 -3.26 -22.05 6.52
N HIS A 279 -4.37 -22.01 5.78
CA HIS A 279 -5.71 -22.30 6.30
C HIS A 279 -5.86 -23.74 6.82
N SER A 280 -5.31 -24.73 6.12
CA SER A 280 -5.32 -26.14 6.58
C SER A 280 -4.51 -26.33 7.87
N LEU A 281 -3.54 -25.45 8.14
CA LEU A 281 -2.77 -25.40 9.39
C LEU A 281 -3.49 -24.65 10.53
N GLY A 282 -4.70 -24.14 10.27
CA GLY A 282 -5.57 -23.51 11.29
C GLY A 282 -5.72 -21.99 11.18
N ALA A 283 -5.04 -21.33 10.24
CA ALA A 283 -5.23 -19.88 10.06
C ALA A 283 -6.66 -19.53 9.64
N ARG A 284 -7.25 -18.49 10.24
CA ARG A 284 -8.64 -18.06 9.97
C ARG A 284 -8.83 -16.57 9.72
N ASN A 285 -7.85 -15.71 10.02
CA ASN A 285 -7.91 -14.29 9.71
C ASN A 285 -6.77 -13.93 8.77
N PHE A 286 -7.10 -13.52 7.55
CA PHE A 286 -6.13 -13.22 6.51
C PHE A 286 -6.22 -11.76 6.08
N LEU A 287 -5.06 -11.14 5.87
CA LEU A 287 -4.94 -9.87 5.16
C LEU A 287 -3.98 -10.03 3.98
N PHE A 288 -4.50 -9.80 2.78
CA PHE A 288 -3.74 -9.72 1.54
C PHE A 288 -3.50 -8.25 1.15
N MET A 289 -2.48 -7.99 0.34
CA MET A 289 -2.23 -6.66 -0.23
C MET A 289 -1.98 -6.73 -1.73
N THR A 290 -2.57 -5.79 -2.48
CA THR A 290 -2.20 -5.57 -3.87
C THR A 290 -0.77 -5.03 -3.98
N LEU A 291 -0.14 -5.18 -5.13
CA LEU A 291 1.14 -4.56 -5.41
C LEU A 291 0.97 -3.04 -5.55
N PRO A 292 1.89 -2.23 -5.00
CA PRO A 292 1.93 -0.80 -5.32
C PRO A 292 2.18 -0.62 -6.84
N PRO A 293 1.90 0.56 -7.42
CA PRO A 293 2.19 0.84 -8.82
C PRO A 293 3.72 0.89 -9.04
N LEU A 294 4.33 -0.28 -9.23
CA LEU A 294 5.79 -0.43 -9.27
C LEU A 294 6.42 0.45 -10.35
N HIS A 295 5.79 0.57 -11.52
CA HIS A 295 6.22 1.43 -12.62
C HIS A 295 6.41 2.90 -12.20
N LEU A 296 5.74 3.37 -11.13
CA LEU A 296 5.89 4.72 -10.61
C LEU A 296 7.05 4.89 -9.61
N SER A 297 7.68 3.80 -9.17
CA SER A 297 8.87 3.87 -8.31
C SER A 297 10.07 4.45 -9.06
N PRO A 298 11.01 5.11 -8.37
CA PRO A 298 12.15 5.74 -9.03
C PRO A 298 12.99 4.77 -9.88
N LYS A 299 13.05 3.49 -9.50
CA LYS A 299 13.75 2.42 -10.24
C LYS A 299 13.32 2.34 -11.70
N TYR A 300 12.02 2.47 -11.99
CA TYR A 300 11.48 2.29 -13.34
C TYR A 300 11.26 3.62 -14.08
N LYS A 301 11.48 4.76 -13.42
CA LYS A 301 11.40 6.10 -14.03
C LYS A 301 12.71 6.60 -14.63
N LEU A 302 13.83 5.95 -14.32
CA LEU A 302 15.15 6.39 -14.80
C LEU A 302 15.54 5.66 -16.10
N PRO A 303 15.61 6.37 -17.25
CA PRO A 303 15.91 5.76 -18.54
C PRO A 303 17.26 5.02 -18.57
N SER A 304 18.20 5.44 -17.73
CA SER A 304 19.54 4.86 -17.62
C SER A 304 19.61 3.54 -16.83
N GLN A 305 18.52 3.11 -16.17
CA GLN A 305 18.55 1.94 -15.28
C GLN A 305 17.85 0.70 -15.83
N VAL A 306 16.91 0.85 -16.78
CA VAL A 306 15.89 -0.21 -16.98
C VAL A 306 15.35 -0.40 -18.42
N GLY A 307 15.74 0.40 -19.40
CA GLY A 307 15.22 0.31 -20.79
C GLY A 307 14.07 1.28 -21.09
N TYR A 308 13.67 1.44 -22.37
CA TYR A 308 12.70 2.46 -22.81
C TYR A 308 11.23 2.05 -22.57
N ASP A 309 10.91 0.76 -22.61
CA ASP A 309 9.55 0.18 -22.54
C ASP A 309 9.21 -0.49 -21.19
N ILE A 310 10.18 -0.55 -20.28
CA ILE A 310 10.01 -1.20 -18.97
C ILE A 310 8.86 -0.60 -18.15
N HIS A 311 8.60 0.70 -18.29
CA HIS A 311 7.53 1.37 -17.57
C HIS A 311 6.18 0.76 -17.95
N GLU A 312 5.85 0.68 -19.24
CA GLU A 312 4.59 0.08 -19.70
C GLU A 312 4.51 -1.41 -19.37
N ARG A 313 5.61 -2.17 -19.51
CA ARG A 313 5.62 -3.61 -19.20
C ARG A 313 5.32 -3.86 -17.71
N VAL A 314 5.94 -3.10 -16.82
CA VAL A 314 5.72 -3.21 -15.37
C VAL A 314 4.31 -2.73 -14.99
N GLU A 315 3.78 -1.69 -15.64
CA GLU A 315 2.39 -1.26 -15.45
C GLU A 315 1.41 -2.37 -15.83
N LEU A 316 1.60 -2.98 -17.00
CA LEU A 316 0.77 -4.06 -17.50
C LEU A 316 0.81 -5.28 -16.57
N SER A 317 2.00 -5.71 -16.15
CA SER A 317 2.14 -6.88 -15.29
C SER A 317 1.57 -6.66 -13.89
N VAL A 318 1.77 -5.47 -13.30
CA VAL A 318 1.18 -5.11 -12.01
C VAL A 318 -0.34 -5.07 -12.10
N THR A 319 -0.88 -4.56 -13.20
CA THR A 319 -2.33 -4.54 -13.44
C THR A 319 -2.91 -5.95 -13.49
N HIS A 320 -2.36 -6.83 -14.35
CA HIS A 320 -2.81 -8.22 -14.42
C HIS A 320 -2.64 -8.96 -13.08
N PHE A 321 -1.52 -8.78 -12.39
CA PHE A 321 -1.31 -9.39 -11.08
C PHE A 321 -2.36 -8.93 -10.06
N ASN A 322 -2.60 -7.62 -9.95
CA ASN A 322 -3.55 -7.07 -8.99
C ASN A 322 -5.01 -7.44 -9.31
N ASP A 323 -5.38 -7.51 -10.59
CA ASP A 323 -6.71 -7.93 -11.01
C ASP A 323 -6.94 -9.41 -10.69
N ASN A 324 -5.97 -10.27 -11.03
CA ASN A 324 -6.01 -11.68 -10.62
C ASN A 324 -6.08 -11.81 -9.10
N LEU A 325 -5.27 -11.07 -8.34
CA LEU A 325 -5.28 -11.13 -6.87
C LEU A 325 -6.64 -10.72 -6.28
N ARG A 326 -7.24 -9.62 -6.76
CA ARG A 326 -8.57 -9.18 -6.30
C ARG A 326 -9.62 -10.27 -6.52
N SER A 327 -9.64 -10.86 -7.72
CA SER A 327 -10.58 -11.94 -8.05
C SER A 327 -10.32 -13.20 -7.23
N SER A 328 -9.07 -13.64 -7.09
CA SER A 328 -8.74 -14.87 -6.38
C SER A 328 -8.84 -14.75 -4.86
N VAL A 329 -8.60 -13.58 -4.27
CA VAL A 329 -8.84 -13.34 -2.83
C VAL A 329 -10.33 -13.38 -2.52
N LYS A 330 -11.17 -12.79 -3.38
CA LYS A 330 -12.63 -12.90 -3.25
C LYS A 330 -13.09 -14.37 -3.35
N GLN A 331 -12.59 -15.10 -4.34
CA GLN A 331 -12.89 -16.53 -4.46
C GLN A 331 -12.40 -17.33 -3.25
N PHE A 332 -11.21 -17.01 -2.72
CA PHE A 332 -10.69 -17.63 -1.52
C PHE A 332 -11.59 -17.38 -0.32
N GLU A 333 -12.08 -16.15 -0.12
CA GLU A 333 -13.07 -15.82 0.91
C GLU A 333 -14.33 -16.68 0.80
N ASP A 334 -14.88 -16.82 -0.41
CA ASP A 334 -16.07 -17.64 -0.68
C ASP A 334 -15.81 -19.13 -0.39
N ASP A 335 -14.61 -19.62 -0.69
CA ASP A 335 -14.22 -21.02 -0.50
C ASP A 335 -13.89 -21.37 0.97
N VAL A 336 -13.40 -20.41 1.77
CA VAL A 336 -13.05 -20.59 3.19
C VAL A 336 -14.07 -19.92 4.11
N GLY A 337 -15.32 -20.35 4.03
CA GLY A 337 -16.45 -19.73 4.74
C GLY A 337 -16.33 -19.67 6.27
N ASP A 338 -15.40 -20.42 6.88
CA ASP A 338 -15.08 -20.36 8.32
C ASP A 338 -14.05 -19.27 8.69
N SER A 339 -13.63 -18.44 7.72
CA SER A 339 -12.51 -17.49 7.85
C SER A 339 -12.91 -16.05 7.53
N ASN A 340 -12.15 -15.10 8.08
CA ASN A 340 -12.17 -13.68 7.72
C ASN A 340 -11.05 -13.41 6.72
N VAL A 341 -11.40 -12.91 5.53
CA VAL A 341 -10.43 -12.61 4.47
C VAL A 341 -10.56 -11.14 4.09
N MET A 342 -9.46 -10.40 4.19
CA MET A 342 -9.40 -8.97 3.91
C MET A 342 -8.38 -8.70 2.81
N LEU A 343 -8.65 -7.66 2.01
CA LEU A 343 -7.72 -7.17 0.99
C LEU A 343 -7.49 -5.67 1.19
N PHE A 344 -6.25 -5.26 1.37
CA PHE A 344 -5.85 -3.86 1.35
C PHE A 344 -5.36 -3.47 -0.05
N ASP A 345 -6.02 -2.50 -0.69
CA ASP A 345 -5.64 -2.02 -2.02
C ASP A 345 -4.49 -1.00 -1.94
N LEU A 346 -3.28 -1.50 -1.68
CA LEU A 346 -2.05 -0.72 -1.65
C LEU A 346 -1.80 0.00 -2.99
N ASN A 347 -2.23 -0.57 -4.12
CA ASN A 347 -2.12 0.08 -5.43
C ASN A 347 -2.87 1.42 -5.44
N LYS A 348 -4.14 1.42 -5.05
CA LYS A 348 -4.98 2.63 -5.00
C LYS A 348 -4.49 3.60 -3.94
N PHE A 349 -4.17 3.12 -2.74
CA PHE A 349 -3.62 3.95 -1.67
C PHE A 349 -2.36 4.69 -2.13
N TRP A 350 -1.41 3.96 -2.73
CA TRP A 350 -0.13 4.54 -3.14
C TRP A 350 -0.30 5.53 -4.28
N LYS A 351 -1.19 5.27 -5.26
CA LYS A 351 -1.52 6.24 -6.32
C LYS A 351 -2.05 7.56 -5.73
N ILE A 352 -2.96 7.50 -4.76
CA ILE A 352 -3.48 8.69 -4.08
C ILE A 352 -2.37 9.44 -3.35
N LEU A 353 -1.48 8.73 -2.65
CA LEU A 353 -0.33 9.36 -1.99
C LEU A 353 0.59 10.07 -3.00
N LEU A 354 0.84 9.45 -4.15
CA LEU A 354 1.68 10.04 -5.20
C LEU A 354 1.01 11.25 -5.89
N ASP A 355 -0.32 11.24 -6.02
CA ASP A 355 -1.10 12.31 -6.67
C ASP A 355 -1.41 13.50 -5.75
N TYR A 356 -1.41 13.27 -4.43
CA TYR A 356 -1.72 14.29 -3.40
C TYR A 356 -0.73 14.23 -2.22
N PRO A 357 0.59 14.28 -2.45
CA PRO A 357 1.59 14.04 -1.41
C PRO A 357 1.51 15.04 -0.24
N GLU A 358 1.09 16.27 -0.51
CA GLU A 358 0.96 17.32 0.50
C GLU A 358 -0.10 17.00 1.57
N LEU A 359 -1.16 16.25 1.19
CA LEU A 359 -2.18 15.81 2.15
C LEU A 359 -1.62 14.85 3.20
N PHE A 360 -0.52 14.17 2.88
CA PHE A 360 0.13 13.19 3.74
C PHE A 360 1.43 13.70 4.36
N GLY A 361 1.78 14.98 4.17
CA GLY A 361 3.06 15.53 4.62
C GLY A 361 4.27 14.96 3.87
N ILE A 362 4.06 14.39 2.68
CA ILE A 362 5.11 13.94 1.78
C ILE A 362 5.55 15.13 0.93
N THR A 363 6.86 15.40 0.91
CA THR A 363 7.47 16.55 0.24
C THR A 363 8.00 16.20 -1.15
N ASP A 364 8.35 14.94 -1.39
CA ASP A 364 8.88 14.48 -2.67
C ASP A 364 8.58 13.00 -2.91
N VAL A 365 8.04 12.69 -4.09
CA VAL A 365 7.62 11.36 -4.50
C VAL A 365 8.55 10.71 -5.53
N SER A 366 9.69 11.33 -5.80
CA SER A 366 10.61 10.92 -6.88
C SER A 366 12.06 10.80 -6.40
N ARG A 367 12.50 11.64 -5.46
CA ARG A 367 13.86 11.62 -4.93
C ARG A 367 14.04 10.43 -3.99
N PHE A 368 15.14 9.72 -4.20
CA PHE A 368 15.60 8.60 -3.37
C PHE A 368 17.10 8.64 -3.09
N ARG A 369 17.78 9.72 -3.51
CA ARG A 369 19.19 9.97 -3.26
C ARG A 369 19.44 11.47 -3.20
N MET A 370 20.01 11.94 -2.10
CA MET A 370 20.32 13.35 -1.86
C MET A 370 21.36 13.47 -0.75
N THR A 371 22.17 14.53 -0.79
CA THR A 371 23.06 14.90 0.32
C THR A 371 22.90 16.37 0.66
N ILE A 372 22.94 16.72 1.94
CA ILE A 372 22.95 18.09 2.44
C ILE A 372 24.26 18.27 3.20
N ASP A 373 25.08 19.25 2.79
CA ASP A 373 26.40 19.50 3.36
C ASP A 373 27.31 18.25 3.42
N GLY A 374 27.25 17.43 2.37
CA GLY A 374 28.02 16.19 2.25
C GLY A 374 27.52 15.01 3.10
N ARG A 375 26.35 15.12 3.75
CA ARG A 375 25.76 14.06 4.58
C ARG A 375 24.44 13.56 3.99
N LEU A 376 24.16 12.27 4.17
CA LEU A 376 22.88 11.67 3.83
C LEU A 376 21.84 12.06 4.91
N PRO A 377 20.80 12.84 4.58
CA PRO A 377 19.76 13.12 5.55
C PRO A 377 18.84 11.91 5.74
N ASN A 378 18.08 11.88 6.84
CA ASN A 378 17.01 10.89 7.00
C ASN A 378 15.85 11.27 6.08
N PHE A 379 15.68 10.51 5.00
CA PHE A 379 14.68 10.80 3.95
C PHE A 379 13.24 10.80 4.46
N GLY A 380 12.88 9.89 5.38
CA GLY A 380 11.54 9.91 5.97
C GLY A 380 11.27 11.16 6.81
N ARG A 381 12.26 11.67 7.56
CA ARG A 381 12.13 12.95 8.31
C ARG A 381 11.94 14.15 7.40
N MET A 382 12.45 14.07 6.18
CA MET A 382 12.28 15.10 5.18
C MET A 382 10.96 14.97 4.43
N GLY A 383 10.19 13.91 4.62
CA GLY A 383 8.95 13.64 3.90
C GLY A 383 9.16 13.05 2.51
N LEU A 384 10.30 12.43 2.20
CA LEU A 384 10.45 11.71 0.93
C LEU A 384 9.63 10.43 0.97
N ALA A 385 8.95 10.08 -0.13
CA ALA A 385 8.16 8.85 -0.22
C ALA A 385 9.02 7.57 -0.27
N TYR A 386 10.27 7.70 -0.73
CA TYR A 386 11.17 6.58 -0.98
C TYR A 386 12.47 6.71 -0.18
N HIS A 387 12.95 5.58 0.35
CA HIS A 387 14.26 5.48 1.01
C HIS A 387 15.38 5.16 0.00
N ASP A 388 15.07 4.31 -0.98
CA ASP A 388 15.93 3.98 -2.10
C ASP A 388 15.10 3.94 -3.40
N ASN A 389 15.64 3.45 -4.51
CA ASN A 389 14.91 3.50 -5.78
C ASN A 389 13.66 2.60 -5.85
N GLN A 390 13.42 1.73 -4.87
CA GLN A 390 12.31 0.75 -4.89
C GLN A 390 11.55 0.65 -3.57
N HIS A 391 12.17 0.91 -2.41
CA HIS A 391 11.55 0.82 -1.10
C HIS A 391 11.06 2.16 -0.61
N VAL A 392 9.89 2.13 0.02
CA VAL A 392 9.29 3.30 0.67
C VAL A 392 10.13 3.76 1.86
N SER A 393 10.08 5.05 2.16
CA SER A 393 10.64 5.59 3.40
C SER A 393 9.83 5.14 4.62
N TRP A 394 10.36 5.33 5.83
CA TRP A 394 9.62 5.01 7.04
C TRP A 394 8.37 5.88 7.22
N SER A 395 8.35 7.13 6.73
CA SER A 395 7.17 8.00 6.84
C SER A 395 6.03 7.47 5.96
N SER A 396 6.36 7.02 4.75
CA SER A 396 5.42 6.31 3.90
C SER A 396 5.00 4.95 4.46
N ALA A 397 5.91 4.21 5.10
CA ALA A 397 5.59 2.96 5.78
C ALA A 397 4.60 3.17 6.94
N GLU A 398 4.75 4.24 7.73
CA GLU A 398 3.80 4.63 8.77
C GLU A 398 2.42 4.94 8.18
N LEU A 399 2.36 5.67 7.06
CA LEU A 399 1.11 6.01 6.38
C LEU A 399 0.38 4.76 5.85
N ILE A 400 1.12 3.81 5.27
CA ILE A 400 0.58 2.51 4.87
C ILE A 400 0.00 1.81 6.10
N ALA A 401 0.79 1.67 7.18
CA ALA A 401 0.37 1.00 8.41
C ALA A 401 -0.87 1.64 9.03
N ARG A 402 -0.96 2.97 9.02
CA ARG A 402 -2.12 3.72 9.52
C ARG A 402 -3.38 3.44 8.70
N SER A 403 -3.26 3.37 7.37
CA SER A 403 -4.40 3.07 6.51
C SER A 403 -4.83 1.61 6.64
N VAL A 404 -3.87 0.68 6.76
CA VAL A 404 -4.14 -0.74 7.04
C VAL A 404 -4.82 -0.90 8.41
N ASN A 405 -4.36 -0.21 9.45
CA ASN A 405 -5.03 -0.20 10.75
C ASN A 405 -6.49 0.26 10.63
N GLY A 406 -6.75 1.31 9.84
CA GLY A 406 -8.11 1.74 9.55
C GLY A 406 -8.97 0.68 8.86
N LEU A 407 -8.39 -0.12 7.96
CA LEU A 407 -9.07 -1.26 7.33
C LEU A 407 -9.38 -2.36 8.36
N LEU A 408 -8.40 -2.73 9.18
CA LEU A 408 -8.56 -3.75 10.22
C LEU A 408 -9.64 -3.33 11.24
N MET A 409 -9.58 -2.09 11.73
CA MET A 409 -10.61 -1.55 12.62
C MET A 409 -12.00 -1.55 11.96
N ARG A 410 -12.12 -1.18 10.68
CA ARG A 410 -13.42 -1.22 9.99
C ARG A 410 -13.94 -2.63 9.75
N ASN A 411 -13.09 -3.64 9.70
CA ASN A 411 -13.52 -5.04 9.67
C ASN A 411 -13.80 -5.62 11.07
N SER A 412 -13.49 -4.87 12.13
CA SER A 412 -13.60 -5.35 13.49
C SER A 412 -15.04 -5.40 13.99
N ALA A 413 -15.41 -6.50 14.64
CA ALA A 413 -16.70 -6.66 15.28
C ALA A 413 -16.98 -5.53 16.29
N SER A 414 -15.97 -5.13 17.06
CA SER A 414 -16.04 -4.00 17.99
C SER A 414 -16.29 -2.63 17.33
N ILE A 415 -16.14 -2.48 16.01
CA ILE A 415 -16.51 -1.24 15.30
C ILE A 415 -17.83 -1.41 14.56
N GLN A 416 -18.10 -2.61 14.05
CA GLN A 416 -19.31 -2.89 13.28
C GLN A 416 -20.56 -3.07 14.16
N PHE A 417 -20.38 -3.49 15.41
CA PHE A 417 -21.47 -3.84 16.33
C PHE A 417 -21.37 -3.15 17.69
N SER A 418 -20.40 -2.24 17.89
CA SER A 418 -20.30 -1.53 19.17
C SER A 418 -21.39 -0.50 19.35
N ASN A 419 -21.85 -0.46 20.59
CA ASN A 419 -22.85 0.43 21.15
C ASN A 419 -22.30 1.83 21.48
N ALA A 420 -21.00 2.09 21.24
CA ALA A 420 -20.27 3.25 21.74
C ALA A 420 -20.71 4.61 21.17
N SER A 421 -21.46 4.67 20.07
CA SER A 421 -21.84 5.95 19.45
C SER A 421 -22.97 6.71 20.16
N GLN A 422 -23.43 6.27 21.34
CA GLN A 422 -24.55 6.90 22.03
C GLN A 422 -24.21 7.64 23.34
N THR A 423 -22.99 7.55 23.85
CA THR A 423 -22.65 8.13 25.17
C THR A 423 -22.51 9.67 25.22
N GLU A 424 -22.77 10.42 24.13
CA GLU A 424 -22.56 11.89 24.11
C GLU A 424 -23.68 12.74 23.48
N TYR A 425 -24.93 12.26 23.40
CA TYR A 425 -26.07 13.12 23.00
C TYR A 425 -27.20 13.24 24.03
N THR A 426 -26.95 12.78 25.25
CA THR A 426 -27.81 13.06 26.41
C THR A 426 -26.99 13.76 27.50
N ALA A 427 -26.60 15.00 27.24
CA ALA A 427 -26.17 15.96 28.25
C ALA A 427 -26.98 17.25 28.09
#